data_AF-A0A4Q0IUN4-F1
#
_entry.id   AF-A0A4Q0IUN4-F1
#
_cell.length_a   1.000
_cell.length_b   1.000
_cell.length_c   1.000
_cell.angle_alpha   90.00
_cell.angle_beta   90.00
_cell.angle_gamma   90.00
#
_symmetry.space_group_name_H-M   'P 1'
#
loop_
_entity.id
_entity.type
_entity.pdbx_description
1 polymer ?
#
loop_
_entity_poly.entity_id
_entity_poly.type
_entity_poly.pdbx_seq_one_letter_code
_entity_poly.pdbx_strand_id
1 'polypeptide(L)'
;MIDVTTLTNLITQFRNTTASNSVSPETVGSILQKIVDILATAGTQANLDIINKWHEALKTARPALTALSQGAADRNHVYLAARSVNLYTGAQADLAPIQIQQATTERAGAMRAQQVVDLNAARRDVADIKKQIQTINSLLGVGTADNLYKASQISCQVINGSLHLLGAQTLTAAGYVPYLFRRVRKRHPYKNKFATAEQRAARPYCPAKKGWGLYGSIYAVRLNGTEIHFSTNPHSQLCTKAVGWSAAASTLVSRHTDSYGNVRFGLGRSSVSLTDPKNPKKQRMIRLVFGIGLAKPIYPGTAAITPANLASSLATFTIIYDPGTKSWTFST
;
A
#
# COMPACT_ATOMS: atom_id res chain seq x y z
N MET A 1 3.03 -7.17 80.35
CA MET A 1 4.32 -7.72 80.83
C MET A 1 4.08 -8.63 82.03
N ILE A 2 4.53 -9.88 81.99
CA ILE A 2 4.41 -10.81 83.13
C ILE A 2 5.21 -10.20 84.29
N ASP A 3 4.60 -10.06 85.47
CA ASP A 3 5.30 -9.57 86.66
C ASP A 3 6.20 -10.67 87.23
N VAL A 4 7.36 -10.83 86.58
CA VAL A 4 8.38 -11.83 86.95
C VAL A 4 8.91 -11.58 88.36
N THR A 5 8.87 -10.32 88.84
CA THR A 5 9.31 -9.93 90.18
C THR A 5 8.38 -10.51 91.25
N THR A 6 7.06 -10.37 91.06
CA THR A 6 6.06 -10.92 91.98
C THR A 6 6.04 -12.44 91.97
N LEU A 7 6.21 -13.07 90.80
CA LEU A 7 6.35 -14.53 90.68
C LEU A 7 7.60 -15.05 91.42
N THR A 8 8.73 -14.37 91.25
CA THR A 8 10.01 -14.73 91.90
C THR A 8 9.90 -14.61 93.43
N ASN A 9 9.23 -13.57 93.92
CA ASN A 9 8.97 -13.38 95.35
C ASN A 9 8.09 -14.49 95.94
N LEU A 10 7.02 -14.89 95.25
CA LEU A 10 6.15 -15.99 95.70
C LEU A 10 6.86 -17.35 95.67
N ILE A 11 7.69 -17.63 94.66
CA ILE A 11 8.52 -18.85 94.61
C ILE A 11 9.54 -18.87 95.76
N THR A 12 10.12 -17.73 96.09
CA THR A 12 11.06 -17.60 97.21
C THR A 12 10.36 -17.83 98.55
N GLN A 13 9.17 -17.25 98.73
CA GLN A 13 8.32 -17.51 99.91
C GLN A 13 7.92 -18.98 99.99
N PHE A 14 7.53 -19.62 98.88
CA PHE A 14 7.23 -21.04 98.84
C PHE A 14 8.41 -21.87 99.37
N ARG A 15 9.62 -21.66 98.81
CA ARG A 15 10.86 -22.37 99.22
C ARG A 15 11.16 -22.20 100.71
N ASN A 16 11.05 -20.97 101.23
CA ASN A 16 11.28 -20.67 102.64
C ASN A 16 10.26 -21.39 103.54
N THR A 17 8.99 -21.44 103.12
CA THR A 17 7.91 -22.09 103.88
C THR A 17 8.06 -23.62 103.86
N THR A 18 8.55 -24.20 102.76
CA THR A 18 8.78 -25.66 102.68
C THR A 18 10.00 -26.10 103.49
N ALA A 19 11.03 -25.25 103.60
CA ALA A 19 12.25 -25.55 104.34
C ALA A 19 12.08 -25.54 105.87
N SER A 20 11.02 -24.91 106.40
CA SER A 20 10.81 -24.70 107.84
C SER A 20 10.18 -25.89 108.59
N ASN A 21 9.99 -27.06 107.98
CA ASN A 21 9.47 -28.32 108.59
C ASN A 21 8.12 -28.28 109.34
N SER A 22 7.44 -27.14 109.47
CA SER A 22 6.04 -27.01 109.90
C SER A 22 5.19 -26.52 108.73
N VAL A 23 4.93 -27.43 107.79
CA VAL A 23 4.16 -27.12 106.59
C VAL A 23 2.67 -27.22 106.90
N SER A 24 1.99 -26.09 107.10
CA SER A 24 0.53 -26.04 107.01
C SER A 24 0.13 -26.13 105.53
N PRO A 25 -0.66 -27.15 105.12
CA PRO A 25 -1.13 -27.30 103.74
C PRO A 25 -1.82 -26.05 103.19
N GLU A 26 -2.49 -25.29 104.06
CA GLU A 26 -3.24 -24.08 103.72
C GLU A 26 -2.31 -22.95 103.24
N THR A 27 -1.15 -22.80 103.87
CA THR A 27 -0.19 -21.74 103.53
C THR A 27 0.47 -22.02 102.18
N VAL A 28 0.84 -23.28 101.95
CA VAL A 28 1.38 -23.74 100.66
C VAL A 28 0.33 -23.64 99.55
N GLY A 29 -0.91 -24.07 99.82
CA GLY A 29 -2.03 -23.95 98.89
C GLY A 29 -2.33 -22.50 98.49
N SER A 30 -2.28 -21.56 99.44
CA SER A 30 -2.48 -20.14 99.16
C SER A 30 -1.41 -19.55 98.23
N ILE A 31 -0.14 -19.93 98.42
CA ILE A 31 0.96 -19.47 97.55
C ILE A 31 0.83 -20.08 96.15
N LEU A 32 0.51 -21.37 96.05
CA LEU A 32 0.29 -22.03 94.76
C LEU A 32 -0.90 -21.43 94.00
N GLN A 33 -2.00 -21.12 94.69
CA GLN A 33 -3.17 -20.48 94.06
C GLN A 33 -2.81 -19.10 93.51
N LYS A 34 -2.06 -18.28 94.26
CA LYS A 34 -1.60 -16.97 93.77
C LYS A 34 -0.70 -17.08 92.53
N ILE A 35 0.16 -18.09 92.47
CA ILE A 35 0.98 -18.37 91.29
C ILE A 35 0.10 -18.76 90.10
N VAL A 36 -0.90 -19.62 90.30
CA VAL A 36 -1.86 -20.01 89.26
C VAL A 36 -2.66 -18.81 88.76
N ASP A 37 -3.13 -17.93 89.65
CA ASP A 37 -3.90 -16.74 89.29
C ASP A 37 -3.08 -15.74 88.46
N ILE A 38 -1.80 -15.54 88.81
CA ILE A 38 -0.87 -14.69 88.03
C ILE A 38 -0.58 -15.32 86.66
N LEU A 39 -0.44 -16.64 86.57
CA LEU A 39 -0.23 -17.34 85.30
C LEU A 39 -1.49 -17.31 84.41
N ALA A 40 -2.68 -17.43 85.00
CA ALA A 40 -3.95 -17.35 84.28
C ALA A 40 -4.18 -15.94 83.68
N THR A 41 -3.77 -14.89 84.40
CA THR A 41 -3.86 -13.49 83.93
C THR A 41 -2.72 -13.08 83.00
N ALA A 42 -1.57 -13.75 83.05
CA ALA A 42 -0.47 -13.50 82.10
C ALA A 42 -0.85 -13.80 80.64
N GLY A 43 -1.60 -14.90 80.42
CA GLY A 43 -2.11 -15.26 79.10
C GLY A 43 -3.11 -14.23 78.53
N THR A 44 -3.91 -13.60 79.39
CA THR A 44 -4.87 -12.56 78.95
C THR A 44 -4.16 -11.25 78.66
N GLN A 45 -3.12 -10.88 79.41
CA GLN A 45 -2.36 -9.64 79.17
C GLN A 45 -1.60 -9.66 77.83
N ALA A 46 -0.98 -10.78 77.45
CA ALA A 46 -0.29 -10.89 76.16
C ALA A 46 -1.27 -10.70 74.98
N ASN A 47 -2.49 -11.24 75.09
CA ASN A 47 -3.54 -11.04 74.10
C ASN A 47 -4.05 -9.58 74.07
N LEU A 48 -4.18 -8.93 75.24
CA LEU A 48 -4.54 -7.52 75.34
C LEU A 48 -3.48 -6.61 74.72
N ASP A 49 -2.18 -6.90 74.91
CA ASP A 49 -1.09 -6.14 74.30
C ASP A 49 -1.16 -6.22 72.75
N ILE A 50 -1.49 -7.40 72.21
CA ILE A 50 -1.72 -7.59 70.76
C ILE A 50 -2.96 -6.80 70.28
N ILE A 51 -4.07 -6.88 71.02
CA ILE A 51 -5.30 -6.14 70.68
C ILE A 51 -5.06 -4.63 70.71
N ASN A 52 -4.36 -4.12 71.72
CA ASN A 52 -4.00 -2.70 71.81
C ASN A 52 -3.08 -2.28 70.66
N LYS A 53 -2.14 -3.14 70.25
CA LYS A 53 -1.31 -2.89 69.08
C LYS A 53 -2.15 -2.79 67.80
N TRP A 54 -3.12 -3.68 67.60
CA TRP A 54 -4.07 -3.60 66.48
C TRP A 54 -4.94 -2.35 66.54
N HIS A 55 -5.39 -1.97 67.73
CA HIS A 55 -6.20 -0.77 67.95
C HIS A 55 -5.46 0.52 67.58
N GLU A 56 -4.21 0.67 68.03
CA GLU A 56 -3.39 1.83 67.65
C GLU A 56 -2.98 1.81 66.17
N ALA A 57 -2.74 0.62 65.60
CA ALA A 57 -2.51 0.48 64.17
C ALA A 57 -3.73 0.93 63.34
N LEU A 58 -4.95 0.58 63.75
CA LEU A 58 -6.18 1.01 63.07
C LEU A 58 -6.41 2.52 63.16
N LYS A 59 -6.10 3.16 64.30
CA LYS A 59 -6.20 4.63 64.45
C LYS A 59 -5.30 5.40 63.49
N THR A 60 -4.10 4.88 63.23
CA THR A 60 -3.09 5.52 62.36
C THR A 60 -3.18 5.06 60.90
N ALA A 61 -3.97 4.02 60.62
CA ALA A 61 -4.15 3.50 59.28
C ALA A 61 -4.80 4.56 58.37
N ARG A 62 -4.28 4.67 57.15
CA ARG A 62 -4.92 5.50 56.12
C ARG A 62 -6.28 4.89 55.74
N PRO A 63 -7.26 5.72 55.35
CA PRO A 63 -8.55 5.23 54.85
C PRO A 63 -8.37 4.23 53.71
N ALA A 64 -9.17 3.16 53.71
CA ALA A 64 -9.18 2.16 52.65
C ALA A 64 -10.14 2.59 51.53
N LEU A 65 -9.77 2.34 50.28
CA LEU A 65 -10.67 2.54 49.13
C LEU A 65 -11.75 1.46 49.11
N THR A 66 -13.01 1.85 49.01
CA THR A 66 -14.16 0.93 49.03
C THR A 66 -14.87 0.80 47.70
N ALA A 67 -14.83 1.84 46.87
CA ALA A 67 -15.42 1.82 45.54
C ALA A 67 -14.64 2.72 44.59
N LEU A 68 -14.54 2.26 43.34
CA LEU A 68 -14.03 3.01 42.20
C LEU A 68 -15.10 2.95 41.10
N SER A 69 -15.48 4.11 40.57
CA SER A 69 -16.44 4.22 39.49
C SER A 69 -16.08 5.36 38.54
N GLN A 70 -16.67 5.33 37.34
CA GLN A 70 -16.54 6.46 36.43
C GLN A 70 -17.26 7.67 37.05
N GLY A 71 -16.51 8.75 37.26
CA GLY A 71 -17.05 10.02 37.72
C GLY A 71 -17.84 10.74 36.62
N ALA A 72 -18.61 11.76 36.99
CA ALA A 72 -19.34 12.58 36.03
C ALA A 72 -18.35 13.19 35.02
N ALA A 73 -18.48 12.79 33.74
CA ALA A 73 -17.62 13.30 32.69
C ALA A 73 -17.99 14.75 32.35
N ASP A 74 -16.98 15.60 32.17
CA ASP A 74 -17.15 16.92 31.56
C ASP A 74 -16.80 16.85 30.05
N ARG A 75 -17.14 17.90 29.28
CA ARG A 75 -16.88 17.95 27.82
C ARG A 75 -15.41 17.70 27.44
N ASN A 76 -14.49 18.04 28.34
CA ASN A 76 -13.06 18.00 28.18
C ASN A 76 -12.39 16.90 29.02
N HIS A 77 -13.02 16.34 30.06
CA HIS A 77 -12.30 15.43 30.97
C HIS A 77 -13.13 14.23 31.43
N VAL A 78 -12.43 13.08 31.55
CA VAL A 78 -12.96 11.86 32.18
C VAL A 78 -12.41 11.80 33.60
N TYR A 79 -13.29 11.58 34.58
CA TYR A 79 -12.91 11.50 35.99
C TYR A 79 -13.13 10.09 36.54
N LEU A 80 -12.33 9.73 37.53
CA LEU A 80 -12.51 8.57 38.40
C LEU A 80 -13.07 9.08 39.73
N ALA A 81 -14.25 8.59 40.10
CA ALA A 81 -14.82 8.81 41.42
C ALA A 81 -14.36 7.68 42.35
N ALA A 82 -13.93 8.04 43.55
CA ALA A 82 -13.43 7.10 44.55
C ALA A 82 -14.09 7.35 45.89
N ARG A 83 -14.41 6.27 46.61
CA ARG A 83 -14.90 6.33 47.99
C ARG A 83 -13.88 5.70 48.92
N SER A 84 -13.76 6.27 50.11
CA SER A 84 -12.90 5.76 51.16
C SER A 84 -13.68 5.48 52.44
N VAL A 85 -13.18 4.54 53.23
CA VAL A 85 -13.66 4.24 54.59
C VAL A 85 -12.52 4.33 55.59
N ASN A 86 -12.76 4.98 56.72
CA ASN A 86 -11.84 4.97 57.85
C ASN A 86 -11.94 3.61 58.57
N LEU A 87 -10.81 2.91 58.69
CA LEU A 87 -10.76 1.56 59.28
C LEU A 87 -10.98 1.53 60.81
N TYR A 88 -10.85 2.67 61.48
CA TYR A 88 -11.08 2.82 62.91
C TYR A 88 -12.52 3.25 63.24
N THR A 89 -13.08 4.21 62.50
CA THR A 89 -14.41 4.77 62.79
C THR A 89 -15.53 4.24 61.90
N GLY A 90 -15.20 3.57 60.79
CA GLY A 90 -16.18 3.14 59.77
C GLY A 90 -16.77 4.30 58.95
N ALA A 91 -16.33 5.55 59.18
CA ALA A 91 -16.83 6.71 58.45
C ALA A 91 -16.45 6.63 56.97
N GLN A 92 -17.44 6.88 56.10
CA GLN A 92 -17.25 6.88 54.64
C GLN A 92 -17.16 8.31 54.11
N ALA A 93 -16.30 8.52 53.13
CA ALA A 93 -16.13 9.81 52.46
C ALA A 93 -15.92 9.63 50.96
N ASP A 94 -16.57 10.48 50.16
CA ASP A 94 -16.25 10.67 48.75
C ASP A 94 -14.93 11.43 48.63
N LEU A 95 -14.02 10.91 47.82
CA LEU A 95 -12.73 11.56 47.54
C LEU A 95 -12.88 12.55 46.37
N ALA A 96 -11.98 13.52 46.31
CA ALA A 96 -11.92 14.45 45.20
C ALA A 96 -11.80 13.71 43.85
N PRO A 97 -12.53 14.11 42.80
CA PRO A 97 -12.48 13.46 41.49
C PRO A 97 -11.05 13.44 40.94
N ILE A 98 -10.57 12.26 40.54
CA ILE A 98 -9.24 12.08 39.96
C ILE A 98 -9.36 12.15 38.44
N GLN A 99 -8.70 13.11 37.80
CA GLN A 99 -8.73 13.24 36.35
C GLN A 99 -7.92 12.13 35.67
N ILE A 100 -8.54 11.44 34.70
CA ILE A 100 -7.84 10.50 33.82
C ILE A 100 -7.26 11.29 32.64
N GLN A 101 -5.96 11.16 32.42
CA GLN A 101 -5.26 11.86 31.33
C GLN A 101 -5.77 11.40 29.96
N GLN A 102 -5.93 12.36 29.04
CA GLN A 102 -6.35 12.06 27.68
C GLN A 102 -5.24 11.34 26.90
N ALA A 103 -5.65 10.50 25.94
CA ALA A 103 -4.73 9.97 24.96
C ALA A 103 -4.12 11.10 24.12
N THR A 104 -2.81 11.10 24.00
CA THR A 104 -2.06 12.02 23.14
C THR A 104 -1.23 11.23 22.13
N THR A 105 -0.59 11.91 21.18
CA THR A 105 0.34 11.28 20.23
C THR A 105 1.57 10.69 20.91
N GLU A 106 1.88 11.10 22.15
CA GLU A 106 3.10 10.72 22.86
C GLU A 106 2.84 9.75 24.02
N ARG A 107 1.59 9.63 24.49
CA ARG A 107 1.23 8.83 25.67
C ARG A 107 -0.16 8.22 25.55
N ALA A 108 -0.27 6.96 25.96
CA ALA A 108 -1.56 6.28 26.11
C ALA A 108 -2.42 6.98 27.18
N GLY A 109 -3.73 7.04 26.95
CA GLY A 109 -4.68 7.69 27.85
C GLY A 109 -6.13 7.37 27.48
N ALA A 110 -7.09 8.03 28.13
CA ALA A 110 -8.50 7.86 27.83
C ALA A 110 -8.91 8.61 26.55
N MET A 111 -9.76 7.99 25.74
CA MET A 111 -10.36 8.62 24.56
C MET A 111 -11.79 9.07 24.85
N ARG A 112 -12.16 10.24 24.35
CA ARG A 112 -13.53 10.76 24.48
C ARG A 112 -14.47 10.01 23.55
N ALA A 113 -15.76 9.95 23.92
CA ALA A 113 -16.80 9.33 23.08
C ALA A 113 -16.83 9.91 21.65
N GLN A 114 -16.71 11.24 21.50
CA GLN A 114 -16.65 11.87 20.18
C GLN A 114 -15.43 11.43 19.37
N GLN A 115 -14.24 11.35 19.99
CA GLN A 115 -13.02 10.89 19.31
C GLN A 115 -13.17 9.44 18.82
N VAL A 116 -13.87 8.59 19.59
CA VAL A 116 -14.19 7.21 19.18
C VAL A 116 -15.18 7.19 18.01
N VAL A 117 -16.16 8.08 18.00
CA VAL A 117 -17.09 8.25 16.86
C VAL A 117 -16.35 8.68 15.60
N ASP A 118 -15.48 9.69 15.71
CA ASP A 118 -14.71 10.22 14.57
C ASP A 118 -13.75 9.15 14.00
N LEU A 119 -13.08 8.38 14.86
CA LEU A 119 -12.23 7.26 14.43
C LEU A 119 -13.03 6.15 13.74
N ASN A 120 -14.22 5.83 14.25
CA ASN A 120 -15.08 4.84 13.61
C ASN A 120 -15.61 5.33 12.25
N ALA A 121 -15.88 6.63 12.10
CA ALA A 121 -16.23 7.24 10.82
C ALA A 121 -15.05 7.14 9.84
N ALA A 122 -13.85 7.58 10.25
CA ALA A 122 -12.65 7.48 9.43
C ALA A 122 -12.35 6.03 9.00
N ARG A 123 -12.54 5.05 9.90
CA ARG A 123 -12.39 3.62 9.57
C ARG A 123 -13.38 3.17 8.50
N ARG A 124 -14.62 3.64 8.53
CA ARG A 124 -15.63 3.34 7.49
C ARG A 124 -15.26 3.99 6.16
N ASP A 125 -14.87 5.25 6.18
CA ASP A 125 -14.46 5.98 4.97
C ASP A 125 -13.27 5.30 4.29
N VAL A 126 -12.26 4.87 5.06
CA VAL A 126 -11.12 4.10 4.53
C VAL A 126 -11.56 2.76 3.94
N ALA A 127 -12.51 2.07 4.57
CA ALA A 127 -13.05 0.81 4.04
C ALA A 127 -13.79 1.02 2.72
N ASP A 128 -14.52 2.12 2.58
CA ASP A 128 -15.24 2.46 1.34
C ASP A 128 -14.29 2.95 0.25
N ILE A 129 -13.27 3.74 0.57
CA ILE A 129 -12.17 4.07 -0.36
C ILE A 129 -11.53 2.79 -0.89
N LYS A 130 -11.26 1.80 -0.02
CA LYS A 130 -10.70 0.51 -0.45
C LYS A 130 -11.59 -0.21 -1.46
N LYS A 131 -12.92 -0.21 -1.26
CA LYS A 131 -13.87 -0.78 -2.22
C LYS A 131 -13.87 -0.01 -3.54
N GLN A 132 -13.87 1.32 -3.49
CA GLN A 132 -13.82 2.17 -4.68
C GLN A 132 -12.54 1.92 -5.48
N ILE A 133 -11.38 1.81 -4.82
CA ILE A 133 -10.11 1.46 -5.45
C ILE A 133 -10.18 0.07 -6.10
N GLN A 134 -10.82 -0.91 -5.47
CA GLN A 134 -11.02 -2.24 -6.08
C GLN A 134 -11.87 -2.15 -7.35
N THR A 135 -12.96 -1.37 -7.33
CA THR A 135 -13.80 -1.13 -8.51
C THR A 135 -13.04 -0.39 -9.60
N ILE A 136 -12.24 0.61 -9.25
CA ILE A 136 -11.40 1.33 -10.22
C ILE A 136 -10.37 0.37 -10.82
N ASN A 137 -9.73 -0.47 -10.01
CA ASN A 137 -8.76 -1.45 -10.50
C ASN A 137 -9.39 -2.52 -11.40
N SER A 138 -10.65 -2.92 -11.15
CA SER A 138 -11.36 -3.84 -12.04
C SER A 138 -11.76 -3.15 -13.35
N LEU A 139 -12.23 -1.90 -13.30
CA LEU A 139 -12.54 -1.09 -14.49
C LEU A 139 -11.30 -0.77 -15.33
N LEU A 140 -10.15 -0.53 -14.68
CA LEU A 140 -8.87 -0.26 -15.33
C LEU A 140 -8.12 -1.55 -15.72
N GLY A 141 -8.62 -2.74 -15.37
CA GLY A 141 -7.97 -4.01 -15.66
C GLY A 141 -6.62 -4.21 -14.94
N VAL A 142 -6.37 -3.48 -13.85
CA VAL A 142 -5.12 -3.54 -13.06
C VAL A 142 -5.13 -4.69 -12.04
N GLY A 143 -6.28 -5.36 -11.83
CA GLY A 143 -6.52 -6.14 -10.62
C GLY A 143 -6.85 -7.63 -10.73
N THR A 144 -6.90 -8.25 -11.91
CA THR A 144 -7.09 -9.71 -11.99
C THR A 144 -6.24 -10.29 -13.11
N ALA A 145 -5.27 -11.11 -12.71
CA ALA A 145 -4.28 -11.75 -13.57
C ALA A 145 -4.86 -12.77 -14.58
N ASP A 146 -6.18 -12.96 -14.62
CA ASP A 146 -6.81 -13.90 -15.53
C ASP A 146 -7.96 -13.24 -16.29
N ASN A 147 -7.73 -13.10 -17.59
CA ASN A 147 -8.74 -12.92 -18.64
C ASN A 147 -9.51 -11.59 -18.66
N LEU A 148 -8.91 -10.57 -19.28
CA LEU A 148 -9.63 -9.70 -20.22
C LEU A 148 -8.64 -9.03 -21.19
N TYR A 149 -8.43 -9.69 -22.33
CA TYR A 149 -7.62 -9.28 -23.50
C TYR A 149 -6.10 -9.53 -23.46
N LYS A 150 -5.69 -10.43 -24.37
CA LYS A 150 -4.35 -10.96 -24.72
C LYS A 150 -3.31 -9.93 -25.20
N ALA A 151 -3.26 -8.76 -24.60
CA ALA A 151 -2.37 -7.70 -25.02
C ALA A 151 -2.12 -6.79 -23.82
N SER A 152 -0.91 -6.77 -23.25
CA SER A 152 -0.57 -5.70 -22.29
C SER A 152 -0.93 -4.37 -22.94
N GLN A 153 -1.78 -3.59 -22.28
CA GLN A 153 -2.23 -2.32 -22.82
C GLN A 153 -1.05 -1.36 -22.87
N ILE A 154 -0.68 -0.96 -24.08
CA ILE A 154 0.34 0.04 -24.34
C ILE A 154 -0.29 1.25 -25.03
N SER A 155 0.27 2.42 -24.76
CA SER A 155 -0.14 3.68 -25.38
C SER A 155 1.08 4.53 -25.75
N CYS A 156 0.96 5.28 -26.83
CA CYS A 156 1.96 6.24 -27.25
C CYS A 156 1.60 7.63 -26.70
N GLN A 157 2.57 8.36 -26.19
CA GLN A 157 2.41 9.75 -25.75
C GLN A 157 3.54 10.61 -26.31
N VAL A 158 3.25 11.84 -26.73
CA VAL A 158 4.28 12.82 -27.09
C VAL A 158 4.61 13.67 -25.87
N ILE A 159 5.86 13.62 -25.40
CA ILE A 159 6.36 14.41 -24.26
C ILE A 159 7.55 15.21 -24.76
N ASN A 160 7.50 16.54 -24.64
CA ASN A 160 8.57 17.45 -25.08
C ASN A 160 9.02 17.23 -26.54
N GLY A 161 8.11 16.83 -27.43
CA GLY A 161 8.41 16.58 -28.84
C GLY A 161 8.99 15.20 -29.16
N SER A 162 9.31 14.38 -28.15
CA SER A 162 9.70 12.98 -28.31
C SER A 162 8.52 12.03 -28.11
N LEU A 163 8.56 10.88 -28.78
CA LEU A 163 7.52 9.85 -28.68
C LEU A 163 7.88 8.82 -27.61
N HIS A 164 7.00 8.65 -26.63
CA HIS A 164 7.17 7.69 -25.53
C HIS A 164 6.13 6.57 -25.60
N LEU A 165 6.51 5.37 -25.17
CA LEU A 165 5.63 4.20 -25.06
C LEU A 165 5.39 3.86 -23.59
N LEU A 166 4.15 3.96 -23.16
CA LEU A 166 3.71 3.64 -21.80
C LEU A 166 3.19 2.20 -21.73
N GLY A 167 3.35 1.55 -20.57
CA GLY A 167 2.85 0.20 -20.30
C GLY A 167 3.70 -0.94 -20.88
N ALA A 168 4.83 -0.63 -21.53
CA ALA A 168 5.69 -1.62 -22.19
C ALA A 168 6.78 -2.23 -21.27
N GLN A 169 6.91 -1.78 -20.02
CA GLN A 169 8.04 -2.12 -19.13
C GLN A 169 8.09 -3.61 -18.82
N THR A 170 6.95 -4.21 -18.45
CA THR A 170 6.84 -5.64 -18.11
C THR A 170 7.16 -6.54 -19.30
N LEU A 171 6.65 -6.18 -20.49
CA LEU A 171 6.92 -6.90 -21.73
C LEU A 171 8.38 -6.77 -22.17
N THR A 172 8.98 -5.58 -22.02
CA THR A 172 10.39 -5.38 -22.35
C THR A 172 11.30 -6.18 -21.43
N ALA A 173 10.99 -6.22 -20.12
CA ALA A 173 11.69 -7.05 -19.14
C ALA A 173 11.55 -8.55 -19.44
N ALA A 174 10.40 -8.98 -19.97
CA ALA A 174 10.17 -10.36 -20.42
C ALA A 174 10.80 -10.69 -21.79
N GLY A 175 11.55 -9.77 -22.40
CA GLY A 175 12.29 -10.00 -23.65
C GLY A 175 11.49 -9.79 -24.94
N TYR A 176 10.32 -9.14 -24.88
CA TYR A 176 9.57 -8.75 -26.07
C TYR A 176 10.17 -7.50 -26.73
N VAL A 177 10.08 -7.41 -28.05
CA VAL A 177 10.70 -6.36 -28.87
C VAL A 177 9.62 -5.55 -29.60
N PRO A 178 9.76 -4.22 -29.74
CA PRO A 178 8.79 -3.39 -30.48
C PRO A 178 8.87 -3.60 -31.99
N TYR A 179 7.70 -3.65 -32.62
CA TYR A 179 7.51 -3.71 -34.05
C TYR A 179 6.68 -2.53 -34.53
N LEU A 180 7.15 -1.91 -35.62
CA LEU A 180 6.50 -0.76 -36.23
C LEU A 180 5.58 -1.18 -37.35
N PHE A 181 4.34 -0.71 -37.28
CA PHE A 181 3.30 -0.90 -38.28
C PHE A 181 2.92 0.44 -38.87
N ARG A 182 2.52 0.41 -40.13
CA ARG A 182 1.90 1.54 -40.82
C ARG A 182 0.54 1.16 -41.33
N ARG A 183 -0.34 2.15 -41.46
CA ARG A 183 -1.63 1.93 -42.11
C ARG A 183 -1.41 1.74 -43.62
N VAL A 184 -1.88 0.62 -44.16
CA VAL A 184 -1.78 0.29 -45.59
C VAL A 184 -3.15 0.01 -46.18
N ARG A 185 -3.31 0.34 -47.46
CA ARG A 185 -4.45 -0.08 -48.28
C ARG A 185 -3.92 -1.00 -49.37
N LYS A 186 -4.17 -2.30 -49.25
CA LYS A 186 -3.66 -3.31 -50.20
C LYS A 186 -4.80 -4.06 -50.87
N ARG A 187 -4.58 -4.47 -52.11
CA ARG A 187 -5.38 -5.46 -52.83
C ARG A 187 -4.64 -6.77 -52.79
N HIS A 188 -5.22 -7.78 -52.15
CA HIS A 188 -4.62 -9.11 -52.13
C HIS A 188 -4.94 -9.82 -53.45
N PRO A 189 -4.00 -10.61 -54.01
CA PRO A 189 -4.30 -11.48 -55.14
C PRO A 189 -5.47 -12.39 -54.80
N TYR A 190 -6.35 -12.63 -55.77
CA TYR A 190 -7.50 -13.49 -55.59
C TYR A 190 -7.06 -14.96 -55.56
N LYS A 191 -6.87 -15.50 -54.35
CA LYS A 191 -6.38 -16.88 -54.11
C LYS A 191 -7.51 -17.82 -53.66
N ASN A 192 -8.66 -17.79 -54.32
CA ASN A 192 -9.71 -18.78 -54.06
C ASN A 192 -9.30 -20.14 -54.61
N LYS A 193 -9.14 -21.14 -53.72
CA LYS A 193 -8.74 -22.51 -54.07
C LYS A 193 -9.82 -23.25 -54.87
N PHE A 194 -11.08 -22.85 -54.73
CA PHE A 194 -12.23 -23.50 -55.36
C PHE A 194 -12.71 -22.78 -56.64
N ALA A 195 -12.06 -21.69 -57.05
CA ALA A 195 -12.41 -20.96 -58.26
C ALA A 195 -11.81 -21.64 -59.50
N THR A 196 -12.58 -21.69 -60.59
CA THR A 196 -12.10 -22.16 -61.90
C THR A 196 -11.05 -21.21 -62.48
N ALA A 197 -10.26 -21.67 -63.46
CA ALA A 197 -9.21 -20.86 -64.09
C ALA A 197 -9.77 -19.56 -64.70
N GLU A 198 -10.95 -19.62 -65.31
CA GLU A 198 -11.68 -18.48 -65.89
C GLU A 198 -12.12 -17.47 -64.82
N GLN A 199 -12.64 -17.94 -63.69
CA GLN A 199 -13.03 -17.08 -62.56
C GLN A 199 -11.82 -16.38 -61.91
N ARG A 200 -10.67 -17.07 -61.88
CA ARG A 200 -9.40 -16.50 -61.39
C ARG A 200 -8.83 -15.47 -62.37
N ALA A 201 -9.00 -15.67 -63.68
CA ALA A 201 -8.61 -14.71 -64.71
C ALA A 201 -9.50 -13.45 -64.73
N ALA A 202 -10.81 -13.61 -64.51
CA ALA A 202 -11.77 -12.49 -64.51
C ALA A 202 -11.57 -11.51 -63.34
N ARG A 203 -11.05 -11.97 -62.20
CA ARG A 203 -10.79 -11.13 -61.01
C ARG A 203 -9.40 -11.44 -60.44
N PRO A 204 -8.32 -10.83 -60.97
CA PRO A 204 -6.96 -11.10 -60.48
C PRO A 204 -6.72 -10.65 -59.02
N TYR A 205 -7.54 -9.71 -58.51
CA TYR A 205 -7.37 -9.14 -57.17
C TYR A 205 -8.70 -9.02 -56.41
N CYS A 206 -8.62 -9.19 -55.09
CA CYS A 206 -9.69 -8.86 -54.15
C CYS A 206 -9.88 -7.33 -54.01
N PRO A 207 -11.05 -6.88 -53.50
CA PRO A 207 -11.27 -5.49 -53.13
C PRO A 207 -10.19 -4.96 -52.20
N ALA A 208 -9.89 -3.66 -52.32
CA ALA A 208 -8.87 -3.02 -51.49
C ALA A 208 -9.31 -2.99 -50.03
N LYS A 209 -8.52 -3.62 -49.15
CA LYS A 209 -8.74 -3.60 -47.69
C LYS A 209 -7.75 -2.66 -47.02
N LYS A 210 -8.23 -1.91 -46.02
CA LYS A 210 -7.37 -1.15 -45.10
C LYS A 210 -6.92 -2.08 -43.99
N GLY A 211 -5.67 -1.94 -43.57
CA GLY A 211 -5.11 -2.72 -42.46
C GLY A 211 -3.77 -2.18 -42.03
N TRP A 212 -3.08 -2.96 -41.20
CA TRP A 212 -1.74 -2.66 -40.72
C TRP A 212 -0.72 -3.51 -41.47
N GLY A 213 0.29 -2.85 -42.01
CA GLY A 213 1.44 -3.50 -42.63
C GLY A 213 2.67 -3.24 -41.80
N LEU A 214 3.45 -4.29 -41.54
CA LEU A 214 4.75 -4.17 -40.92
C LEU A 214 5.65 -3.22 -41.74
N TYR A 215 6.24 -2.22 -41.08
CA TYR A 215 7.04 -1.17 -41.70
C TYR A 215 8.54 -1.48 -41.69
N GLY A 216 9.00 -2.40 -40.84
CA GLY A 216 10.39 -2.82 -40.74
C GLY A 216 10.54 -4.12 -39.95
N SER A 217 11.76 -4.49 -39.57
CA SER A 217 12.02 -5.68 -38.74
C SER A 217 12.21 -5.32 -37.25
N ILE A 218 12.70 -6.28 -36.45
CA ILE A 218 13.17 -6.05 -35.06
C ILE A 218 14.17 -4.90 -34.93
N TYR A 219 14.88 -4.57 -36.00
CA TYR A 219 15.90 -3.53 -36.00
C TYR A 219 15.35 -2.13 -36.33
N ALA A 220 14.06 -2.00 -36.62
CA ALA A 220 13.47 -0.73 -37.05
C ALA A 220 13.19 0.21 -35.86
N VAL A 221 12.87 -0.35 -34.70
CA VAL A 221 12.50 0.40 -33.48
C VAL A 221 13.18 -0.22 -32.28
N ARG A 222 13.62 0.63 -31.35
CA ARG A 222 14.01 0.22 -30.00
C ARG A 222 13.40 1.14 -28.97
N LEU A 223 13.34 0.65 -27.73
CA LEU A 223 13.00 1.45 -26.57
C LEU A 223 14.28 1.81 -25.81
N ASN A 224 14.43 3.10 -25.46
CA ASN A 224 15.43 3.57 -24.52
C ASN A 224 14.69 4.05 -23.25
N GLY A 225 14.51 3.14 -22.29
CA GLY A 225 13.55 3.34 -21.21
C GLY A 225 12.12 3.37 -21.76
N THR A 226 11.45 4.52 -21.68
CA THR A 226 10.12 4.76 -22.27
C THR A 226 10.19 5.47 -23.61
N GLU A 227 11.32 6.05 -24.00
CA GLU A 227 11.46 6.80 -25.25
C GLU A 227 11.64 5.86 -26.45
N ILE A 228 10.93 6.14 -27.55
CA ILE A 228 10.99 5.36 -28.78
C ILE A 228 12.04 5.93 -29.71
N HIS A 229 13.00 5.09 -30.11
CA HIS A 229 14.03 5.43 -31.08
C HIS A 229 13.84 4.63 -32.36
N PHE A 230 14.01 5.29 -33.50
CA PHE A 230 13.90 4.72 -34.84
C PHE A 230 15.27 4.52 -35.46
N SER A 231 15.42 3.45 -36.24
CA SER A 231 16.65 3.18 -36.99
C SER A 231 16.91 4.26 -38.03
N THR A 232 18.15 4.74 -38.12
CA THR A 232 18.60 5.71 -39.13
C THR A 232 18.93 5.06 -40.48
N ASN A 233 18.77 3.74 -40.61
CA ASN A 233 19.00 3.04 -41.86
C ASN A 233 18.02 3.51 -42.95
N PRO A 234 18.42 3.46 -44.23
CA PRO A 234 17.48 3.69 -45.32
C PRO A 234 16.36 2.64 -45.29
N HIS A 235 15.16 3.00 -45.76
CA HIS A 235 13.98 2.13 -45.66
C HIS A 235 14.19 0.71 -46.25
N SER A 236 15.02 0.57 -47.29
CA SER A 236 15.36 -0.73 -47.89
C SER A 236 16.16 -1.65 -46.96
N GLN A 237 16.79 -1.10 -45.92
CA GLN A 237 17.68 -1.79 -44.98
C GLN A 237 17.12 -1.82 -43.55
N LEU A 238 15.81 -1.60 -43.36
CA LEU A 238 15.14 -1.78 -42.06
C LEU A 238 15.03 -3.26 -41.64
N CYS A 239 15.53 -4.18 -42.47
CA CYS A 239 15.70 -5.60 -42.17
C CYS A 239 17.09 -5.95 -41.61
N THR A 240 18.07 -5.03 -41.63
CA THR A 240 19.42 -5.28 -41.10
C THR A 240 19.62 -4.53 -39.79
N LYS A 241 20.67 -4.88 -39.04
CA LYS A 241 21.04 -4.18 -37.80
C LYS A 241 21.14 -2.67 -38.05
N ALA A 242 20.58 -1.88 -37.14
CA ALA A 242 20.59 -0.42 -37.23
C ALA A 242 22.03 0.12 -37.09
N VAL A 243 22.44 1.01 -37.99
CA VAL A 243 23.72 1.73 -37.93
C VAL A 243 23.67 2.80 -36.83
N GLY A 244 22.50 3.41 -36.63
CA GLY A 244 22.25 4.43 -35.62
C GLY A 244 20.78 4.53 -35.26
N TRP A 245 20.49 5.34 -34.24
CA TRP A 245 19.15 5.49 -33.67
C TRP A 245 18.83 6.97 -33.46
N SER A 246 17.59 7.35 -33.78
CA SER A 246 17.12 8.73 -33.65
C SER A 246 15.69 8.76 -33.11
N ALA A 247 15.42 9.68 -32.18
CA ALA A 247 14.07 9.94 -31.67
C ALA A 247 13.26 10.86 -32.61
N ALA A 248 13.86 11.44 -33.65
CA ALA A 248 13.20 12.42 -34.50
C ALA A 248 12.17 11.79 -35.46
N ALA A 249 11.03 12.46 -35.64
CA ALA A 249 9.96 12.06 -36.56
C ALA A 249 10.41 11.97 -38.03
N SER A 250 11.35 12.81 -38.44
CA SER A 250 11.91 12.83 -39.79
C SER A 250 12.61 11.52 -40.18
N THR A 251 13.06 10.73 -39.20
CA THR A 251 13.72 9.44 -39.42
C THR A 251 12.81 8.43 -40.12
N LEU A 252 11.50 8.52 -39.91
CA LEU A 252 10.53 7.58 -40.49
C LEU A 252 10.17 7.88 -41.95
N VAL A 253 10.47 9.08 -42.44
CA VAL A 253 10.05 9.59 -43.75
C VAL A 253 11.20 10.34 -44.42
N SER A 254 11.81 9.71 -45.41
CA SER A 254 12.91 10.31 -46.18
C SER A 254 12.39 11.37 -47.14
N ARG A 255 12.89 12.61 -47.03
CA ARG A 255 12.59 13.70 -47.97
C ARG A 255 13.44 13.57 -49.23
N HIS A 256 12.81 13.70 -50.40
CA HIS A 256 13.48 13.66 -51.69
C HIS A 256 12.89 14.73 -52.62
N THR A 257 13.74 15.46 -53.33
CA THR A 257 13.31 16.41 -54.37
C THR A 257 13.58 15.79 -55.73
N ASP A 258 12.52 15.63 -56.53
CA ASP A 258 12.62 15.15 -57.91
C ASP A 258 13.34 16.18 -58.80
N SER A 259 13.85 15.74 -59.96
CA SER A 259 14.46 16.56 -61.01
C SER A 259 13.54 17.70 -61.47
N TYR A 260 12.22 17.52 -61.33
CA TYR A 260 11.19 18.52 -61.63
C TYR A 260 10.92 19.50 -60.46
N GLY A 261 11.75 19.52 -59.41
CA GLY A 261 11.58 20.38 -58.23
C GLY A 261 10.45 19.96 -57.27
N ASN A 262 9.77 18.83 -57.55
CA ASN A 262 8.70 18.33 -56.70
C ASN A 262 9.24 17.65 -55.45
N VAL A 263 8.83 18.15 -54.28
CA VAL A 263 9.20 17.54 -53.01
C VAL A 263 8.29 16.33 -52.74
N ARG A 264 8.92 15.17 -52.53
CA ARG A 264 8.27 13.90 -52.21
C ARG A 264 8.87 13.34 -50.92
N PHE A 265 8.16 12.40 -50.32
CA PHE A 265 8.73 11.56 -49.28
C PHE A 265 8.53 10.07 -49.59
N GLY A 266 9.48 9.26 -49.13
CA GLY A 266 9.43 7.81 -49.23
C GLY A 266 8.49 7.24 -48.17
N LEU A 267 7.55 6.39 -48.60
CA LEU A 267 6.67 5.61 -47.73
C LEU A 267 6.76 4.15 -48.15
N GLY A 268 7.90 3.54 -47.86
CA GLY A 268 8.26 2.21 -48.34
C GLY A 268 8.43 2.11 -49.84
N ARG A 269 7.68 1.23 -50.52
CA ARG A 269 7.76 1.05 -51.98
C ARG A 269 7.08 2.15 -52.80
N SER A 270 6.48 3.14 -52.15
CA SER A 270 5.77 4.24 -52.80
C SER A 270 6.34 5.58 -52.37
N SER A 271 6.46 6.52 -53.30
CA SER A 271 6.74 7.93 -53.01
C SER A 271 5.44 8.74 -53.01
N VAL A 272 5.26 9.62 -52.03
CA VAL A 272 4.09 10.50 -51.95
C VAL A 272 4.52 11.95 -52.14
N SER A 273 3.81 12.70 -52.98
CA SER A 273 4.09 14.12 -53.20
C SER A 273 3.60 14.98 -52.04
N LEU A 274 4.48 15.87 -51.57
CA LEU A 274 4.18 16.95 -50.62
C LEU A 274 3.64 18.19 -51.32
N THR A 275 3.78 18.29 -52.64
CA THR A 275 3.18 19.38 -53.42
C THR A 275 1.66 19.24 -53.48
N ASP A 276 0.95 20.37 -53.39
CA ASP A 276 -0.50 20.41 -53.54
C ASP A 276 -0.87 20.10 -55.02
N PRO A 277 -1.74 19.11 -55.28
CA PRO A 277 -2.22 18.82 -56.64
C PRO A 277 -2.84 20.03 -57.35
N LYS A 278 -3.43 20.98 -56.62
CA LYS A 278 -4.06 22.19 -57.17
C LYS A 278 -3.09 23.35 -57.31
N ASN A 279 -2.00 23.38 -56.53
CA ASN A 279 -1.00 24.44 -56.58
C ASN A 279 0.41 23.88 -56.35
N PRO A 280 1.15 23.56 -57.43
CA PRO A 280 2.48 22.96 -57.34
C PRO A 280 3.52 23.80 -56.56
N LYS A 281 3.29 25.11 -56.41
CA LYS A 281 4.17 26.02 -55.66
C LYS A 281 3.99 25.91 -54.14
N LYS A 282 2.92 25.25 -53.66
CA LYS A 282 2.61 25.09 -52.24
C LYS A 282 2.79 23.64 -51.81
N GLN A 283 3.27 23.47 -50.58
CA GLN A 283 3.29 22.17 -49.92
C GLN A 283 2.02 22.01 -49.09
N ARG A 284 1.50 20.79 -49.03
CA ARG A 284 0.31 20.45 -48.26
C ARG A 284 0.68 19.77 -46.94
N MET A 285 -0.18 19.94 -45.95
CA MET A 285 -0.10 19.18 -44.70
C MET A 285 -0.40 17.71 -44.98
N ILE A 286 0.42 16.81 -44.43
CA ILE A 286 0.24 15.35 -44.56
C ILE A 286 0.23 14.72 -43.19
N ARG A 287 -0.73 13.82 -42.96
CA ARG A 287 -0.89 13.08 -41.72
C ARG A 287 -0.69 11.59 -41.97
N LEU A 288 0.27 10.98 -41.28
CA LEU A 288 0.57 9.56 -41.38
C LEU A 288 0.35 8.89 -40.02
N VAL A 289 -0.41 7.78 -40.03
CA VAL A 289 -0.69 7.02 -38.81
C VAL A 289 0.15 5.75 -38.79
N PHE A 290 0.91 5.60 -37.72
CA PHE A 290 1.73 4.45 -37.39
C PHE A 290 1.20 3.76 -36.13
N GLY A 291 1.63 2.52 -35.91
CA GLY A 291 1.31 1.76 -34.72
C GLY A 291 2.53 0.98 -34.24
N ILE A 292 2.71 0.88 -32.93
CA ILE A 292 3.77 0.08 -32.31
C ILE A 292 3.11 -1.02 -31.48
N GLY A 293 3.63 -2.23 -31.63
CA GLY A 293 3.23 -3.40 -30.85
C GLY A 293 4.44 -4.21 -30.44
N LEU A 294 4.39 -4.86 -29.29
CA LEU A 294 5.44 -5.76 -28.82
C LEU A 294 5.10 -7.21 -29.16
N ALA A 295 6.10 -7.94 -29.65
CA ALA A 295 6.02 -9.38 -29.90
C ALA A 295 7.37 -10.04 -29.59
N LYS A 296 7.39 -11.38 -29.56
CA LYS A 296 8.64 -12.12 -29.39
C LYS A 296 9.61 -11.76 -30.52
N PRO A 297 10.93 -11.74 -30.26
CA PRO A 297 11.92 -11.44 -31.28
C PRO A 297 11.88 -12.48 -32.40
N ILE A 298 11.51 -12.02 -33.59
CA ILE A 298 11.48 -12.79 -34.84
C ILE A 298 12.45 -12.13 -35.80
N TYR A 299 13.48 -12.88 -36.20
CA TYR A 299 14.50 -12.40 -37.12
C TYR A 299 13.96 -12.25 -38.55
N PRO A 300 14.44 -11.28 -39.32
CA PRO A 300 14.03 -11.07 -40.71
C PRO A 300 14.08 -12.36 -41.52
N GLY A 301 13.03 -12.62 -42.31
CA GLY A 301 12.95 -13.79 -43.20
C GLY A 301 12.36 -15.07 -42.59
N THR A 302 12.11 -15.12 -41.28
CA THR A 302 11.57 -16.33 -40.62
C THR A 302 10.04 -16.41 -40.61
N ALA A 303 9.36 -15.37 -40.12
CA ALA A 303 7.90 -15.33 -40.02
C ALA A 303 7.32 -13.92 -40.20
N ALA A 304 6.06 -13.84 -40.61
CA ALA A 304 5.34 -12.57 -40.73
C ALA A 304 4.66 -12.20 -39.42
N ILE A 305 4.98 -11.02 -38.89
CA ILE A 305 4.28 -10.44 -37.75
C ILE A 305 3.10 -9.62 -38.24
N THR A 306 1.95 -9.87 -37.64
CA THR A 306 0.71 -9.12 -37.85
C THR A 306 0.19 -8.64 -36.51
N PRO A 307 -0.71 -7.64 -36.46
CA PRO A 307 -1.30 -7.19 -35.20
C PRO A 307 -1.97 -8.31 -34.38
N ALA A 308 -2.41 -9.39 -35.02
CA ALA A 308 -3.01 -10.54 -34.33
C ALA A 308 -1.98 -11.39 -33.55
N ASN A 309 -0.68 -11.26 -33.87
CA ASN A 309 0.40 -12.02 -33.26
C ASN A 309 1.16 -11.22 -32.19
N LEU A 310 0.63 -10.05 -31.81
CA LEU A 310 1.24 -9.20 -30.79
C LEU A 310 0.92 -9.72 -29.39
N ALA A 311 1.86 -9.53 -28.47
CA ALA A 311 1.67 -9.75 -27.04
C ALA A 311 1.16 -8.49 -26.31
N SER A 312 1.09 -7.36 -27.02
CA SER A 312 0.58 -6.08 -26.55
C SER A 312 -0.54 -5.55 -27.43
N SER A 313 -1.25 -4.52 -26.96
CA SER A 313 -2.14 -3.76 -27.84
C SER A 313 -1.31 -3.05 -28.91
N LEU A 314 -1.95 -2.60 -30.00
CA LEU A 314 -1.28 -1.78 -31.00
C LEU A 314 -1.43 -0.30 -30.61
N ALA A 315 -0.39 0.28 -30.02
CA ALA A 315 -0.37 1.70 -29.67
C ALA A 315 -0.18 2.56 -30.93
N THR A 316 -1.15 3.39 -31.26
CA THR A 316 -1.10 4.23 -32.46
C THR A 316 -0.52 5.60 -32.16
N PHE A 317 0.22 6.15 -33.11
CA PHE A 317 0.68 7.53 -33.10
C PHE A 317 0.66 8.10 -34.52
N THR A 318 0.71 9.41 -34.61
CA THR A 318 0.62 10.14 -35.85
C THR A 318 1.87 10.98 -36.06
N ILE A 319 2.30 11.10 -37.31
CA ILE A 319 3.31 12.05 -37.72
C ILE A 319 2.67 13.03 -38.69
N ILE A 320 2.88 14.32 -38.45
CA ILE A 320 2.29 15.41 -39.22
C ILE A 320 3.43 16.17 -39.90
N TYR A 321 3.32 16.36 -41.22
CA TYR A 321 4.14 17.30 -41.96
C TYR A 321 3.49 18.67 -41.91
N ASP A 322 4.17 19.64 -41.31
CA ASP A 322 3.72 21.03 -41.32
C ASP A 322 4.38 21.79 -42.50
N PRO A 323 3.61 22.31 -43.46
CA PRO A 323 4.15 23.07 -44.59
C PRO A 323 4.74 24.43 -44.19
N GLY A 324 4.33 24.99 -43.04
CA GLY A 324 4.85 26.27 -42.54
C GLY A 324 6.30 26.14 -42.07
N THR A 325 6.55 25.18 -41.18
CA THR A 325 7.90 24.88 -40.65
C THR A 325 8.72 23.94 -41.55
N LYS A 326 8.10 23.33 -42.58
CA LYS A 326 8.69 22.32 -43.47
C LYS A 326 9.28 21.12 -42.72
N SER A 327 8.75 20.82 -41.54
CA SER A 327 9.25 19.81 -40.60
C SER A 327 8.20 18.73 -40.31
N TRP A 328 8.66 17.59 -39.80
CA TRP A 328 7.80 16.50 -39.34
C TRP A 328 7.74 16.50 -37.81
N THR A 329 6.54 16.42 -37.24
CA THR A 329 6.31 16.39 -35.79
C THR A 329 5.44 15.21 -35.39
N PHE A 330 5.60 14.72 -34.17
CA PHE A 330 4.72 13.71 -33.60
C PHE A 330 3.43 14.33 -33.06
N SER A 331 2.34 13.58 -33.16
CA SER A 331 1.05 13.85 -32.55
C SER A 331 0.47 12.51 -32.11
N THR A 332 -0.19 12.47 -30.96
CA THR A 332 -0.91 11.27 -30.48
C THR A 332 -2.41 11.51 -30.52
#